data_AF-A0A7I9ZCU8-F1
#
_entry.id   AF-A0A7I9ZCU8-F1
#
_cell.length_a   1.000
_cell.length_b   1.000
_cell.length_c   1.000
_cell.angle_alpha   90.00
_cell.angle_beta   90.00
_cell.angle_gamma   90.00
#
_symmetry.space_group_name_H-M   'P 1'
#
loop_
_entity.id
_entity.type
_entity.pdbx_description
1 polymer ?
#
loop_
_entity_poly.entity_id
_entity_poly.type
_entity_poly.pdbx_seq_one_letter_code
_entity_poly.pdbx_strand_id
1 'polypeptide(L)'
;MIDRLVDAGAPVDRCCKVLGITRQNYYKHKRTPTTPTQLRRQWLTGLIREVHAASRGTYGYRRIHAELALAWASRCAALAH
;
A
#
# COMPACT_ATOMS: atom_id res chain seq x y z
N MET A 1 -8.31 7.30 7.16
CA MET A 1 -8.73 8.72 7.33
C MET A 1 -10.08 8.79 8.01
N ILE A 2 -11.12 8.16 7.45
CA ILE A 2 -12.44 8.07 8.09
C ILE A 2 -12.40 7.35 9.44
N ASP A 3 -11.58 6.29 9.59
CA ASP A 3 -11.48 5.55 10.86
C ASP A 3 -11.02 6.43 12.01
N ARG A 4 -10.03 7.31 11.78
CA ARG A 4 -9.55 8.25 12.80
C ARG A 4 -10.64 9.22 13.29
N LEU A 5 -11.53 9.64 12.41
CA LEU A 5 -12.65 10.50 12.79
C LEU A 5 -13.68 9.73 13.61
N VAL A 6 -13.95 8.49 13.21
CA VAL A 6 -14.89 7.60 13.93
C VAL A 6 -14.34 7.24 15.32
N ASP A 7 -13.05 6.96 15.43
CA ASP A 7 -12.36 6.68 16.71
C ASP A 7 -12.38 7.91 17.65
N ALA A 8 -12.38 9.12 17.09
CA ALA A 8 -12.54 10.37 17.83
C ALA A 8 -14.01 10.69 18.20
N GLY A 9 -14.95 9.77 17.95
CA GLY A 9 -16.37 9.91 18.30
C GLY A 9 -17.23 10.62 17.25
N ALA A 10 -16.70 10.91 16.06
CA ALA A 10 -17.50 11.52 15.00
C ALA A 10 -18.48 10.50 14.39
N PRO A 11 -19.74 10.90 14.12
CA PRO A 11 -20.71 10.00 13.51
C PRO A 11 -20.30 9.64 12.08
N VAL A 12 -20.32 8.33 11.78
CA VAL A 12 -19.94 7.76 10.47
C VAL A 12 -20.67 8.44 9.32
N ASP A 13 -21.96 8.73 9.49
CA ASP A 13 -22.79 9.36 8.45
C ASP A 13 -22.30 10.77 8.07
N ARG A 14 -21.89 11.56 9.06
CA ARG A 14 -21.34 12.90 8.83
C ARG A 14 -19.98 12.80 8.11
N CYS A 15 -19.13 11.88 8.55
CA CYS A 15 -17.82 11.66 7.93
C CYS A 15 -17.94 11.21 6.47
N CYS A 16 -18.84 10.25 6.19
CA CYS A 16 -19.11 9.79 4.83
C CYS A 16 -19.60 10.92 3.91
N LYS A 17 -20.50 11.78 4.40
CA LYS A 17 -21.00 12.95 3.65
C LYS A 17 -19.89 13.95 3.33
N VAL A 18 -19.05 14.30 4.31
CA VAL A 18 -17.93 15.23 4.12
C VAL A 18 -16.91 14.69 3.11
N LEU A 19 -16.68 13.38 3.12
CA LEU A 19 -15.72 12.71 2.24
C LEU A 19 -16.32 12.27 0.88
N GLY A 20 -17.60 12.53 0.63
CA GLY A 20 -18.27 12.18 -0.63
C GLY A 20 -18.39 10.67 -0.87
N ILE A 21 -18.38 9.84 0.17
CA ILE A 21 -18.51 8.37 0.05
C ILE A 21 -19.83 7.88 0.63
N THR A 22 -20.33 6.75 0.11
CA THR A 22 -21.54 6.13 0.67
C THR A 22 -21.22 5.31 1.93
N ARG A 23 -22.15 5.29 2.88
CA ARG A 23 -22.03 4.51 4.13
C ARG A 23 -21.83 3.02 3.86
N GLN A 24 -22.53 2.49 2.86
CA GLN A 24 -22.41 1.09 2.45
C GLN A 24 -21.00 0.77 1.96
N ASN A 25 -20.37 1.66 1.18
CA ASN A 25 -19.00 1.47 0.72
C ASN A 25 -17.99 1.49 1.88
N TYR A 26 -18.18 2.38 2.86
CA TYR A 26 -17.34 2.40 4.07
C TYR A 26 -17.37 1.06 4.81
N TYR A 27 -18.56 0.53 5.15
CA TYR A 27 -18.63 -0.75 5.85
C TYR A 27 -18.22 -1.92 4.98
N LYS A 28 -18.47 -1.89 3.67
CA LYS A 28 -17.97 -2.90 2.73
C LYS A 28 -16.45 -2.95 2.80
N HIS A 29 -15.79 -1.79 2.71
CA HIS A 29 -14.33 -1.72 2.80
C HIS A 29 -13.82 -2.18 4.17
N LYS A 30 -14.44 -1.72 5.27
CA LYS A 30 -14.09 -2.11 6.64
C LYS A 30 -14.20 -3.61 6.89
N ARG A 31 -15.16 -4.28 6.27
CA ARG A 31 -15.38 -5.73 6.39
C ARG A 31 -14.55 -6.56 5.41
N THR A 32 -13.99 -5.94 4.37
CA THR A 32 -13.22 -6.67 3.37
C THR A 32 -11.86 -7.05 3.98
N PRO A 33 -11.54 -8.35 4.11
CA PRO A 33 -10.22 -8.76 4.58
C PRO A 33 -9.15 -8.34 3.57
N THR A 34 -7.90 -8.19 4.03
CA THR A 34 -6.78 -7.88 3.15
C THR A 34 -6.70 -8.93 2.04
N THR A 35 -6.90 -8.49 0.81
CA THR A 35 -6.85 -9.39 -0.36
C THR A 35 -5.41 -9.75 -0.71
N PRO A 36 -5.15 -10.88 -1.39
CA PRO A 36 -3.81 -11.24 -1.84
C PRO A 36 -3.14 -10.14 -2.68
N THR A 37 -3.93 -9.45 -3.52
CA THR A 37 -3.44 -8.33 -4.33
C THR A 37 -3.04 -7.14 -3.45
N GLN A 38 -3.83 -6.82 -2.43
CA GLN A 38 -3.51 -5.74 -1.50
C GLN A 38 -2.25 -6.05 -0.69
N LEU A 39 -2.10 -7.30 -0.23
CA LEU A 39 -0.90 -7.75 0.47
C LEU A 39 0.34 -7.62 -0.43
N ARG A 40 0.26 -8.08 -1.68
CA ARG A 40 1.34 -7.94 -2.66
C ARG A 40 1.72 -6.47 -2.89
N ARG A 41 0.73 -5.58 -3.01
CA ARG A 41 0.97 -4.13 -3.16
C ARG A 41 1.64 -3.52 -1.92
N GLN A 42 1.21 -3.90 -0.72
CA GLN A 42 1.82 -3.44 0.53
C GLN A 42 3.28 -3.87 0.63
N TRP A 43 3.55 -5.15 0.35
CA TRP A 43 4.91 -5.69 0.35
C TRP A 43 5.80 -4.99 -0.70
N LEU A 44 5.30 -4.80 -1.93
CA LEU A 44 6.06 -4.10 -2.98
C LEU A 44 6.34 -2.64 -2.60
N THR A 45 5.39 -1.97 -1.95
CA THR A 45 5.57 -0.60 -1.45
C THR A 45 6.65 -0.54 -0.39
N GLY A 46 6.74 -1.56 0.47
CA GLY A 46 7.83 -1.71 1.45
C GLY A 46 9.20 -1.74 0.76
N LEU A 47 9.38 -2.64 -0.21
CA LEU A 47 10.64 -2.73 -0.97
C LEU A 47 11.01 -1.44 -1.70
N ILE A 48 10.03 -0.77 -2.32
CA ILE A 48 10.26 0.52 -2.98
C ILE A 48 10.81 1.55 -1.98
N ARG A 49 10.25 1.61 -0.77
CA ARG A 49 10.70 2.53 0.28
C ARG A 49 12.11 2.21 0.77
N GLU A 50 12.41 0.93 0.96
CA GLU A 50 13.74 0.47 1.37
C GLU A 50 14.81 0.89 0.35
N VAL A 51 14.59 0.59 -0.94
CA VAL A 51 15.51 0.97 -2.01
C VAL A 51 15.65 2.49 -2.08
N HIS A 52 14.54 3.22 -2.06
CA HIS A 52 14.58 4.68 -2.10
C HIS A 52 15.36 5.29 -0.92
N ALA A 53 15.16 4.76 0.29
CA ALA A 53 15.89 5.18 1.48
C ALA A 53 17.38 4.82 1.41
N ALA A 54 17.73 3.61 0.96
CA ALA A 54 19.11 3.19 0.74
C ALA A 54 19.85 4.09 -0.26
N SER A 55 19.15 4.57 -1.29
CA SER A 55 19.66 5.56 -2.24
C SER A 55 19.63 7.01 -1.72
N ARG A 56 19.33 7.24 -0.44
CA ARG A 56 19.17 8.59 0.17
C ARG A 56 18.15 9.47 -0.56
N GLY A 57 17.11 8.87 -1.12
CA GLY A 57 16.07 9.56 -1.89
C GLY A 57 16.51 10.09 -3.25
N THR A 58 17.75 9.84 -3.69
CA THR A 58 18.27 10.36 -4.96
C THR A 58 17.73 9.62 -6.18
N TYR A 59 17.27 8.37 -5.99
CA TYR A 59 16.78 7.55 -7.08
C TYR A 59 15.30 7.83 -7.33
N GLY A 60 14.99 8.20 -8.57
CA GLY A 60 13.62 8.27 -9.09
C GLY A 60 13.07 6.89 -9.48
N TYR A 61 11.78 6.86 -9.80
CA TYR A 61 11.01 5.65 -10.14
C TYR A 61 11.73 4.69 -11.11
N ARG A 62 12.36 5.21 -12.17
CA ARG A 62 13.03 4.38 -13.19
C ARG A 62 14.17 3.52 -12.61
N ARG A 63 15.03 4.11 -11.76
CA ARG A 63 16.15 3.40 -11.14
C ARG A 63 15.66 2.42 -10.08
N ILE A 64 14.70 2.83 -9.26
CA ILE A 64 14.07 1.93 -8.28
C ILE A 64 13.46 0.71 -8.98
N HIS A 65 12.75 0.92 -10.09
CA HIS A 65 12.18 -0.17 -10.86
C HIS A 65 13.24 -1.13 -11.40
N ALA A 66 14.36 -0.59 -11.94
CA ALA A 66 15.47 -1.40 -12.42
C ALA A 66 16.10 -2.24 -11.30
N GLU A 67 16.34 -1.67 -10.12
CA GLU A 67 16.90 -2.41 -8.98
C GLU A 67 15.94 -3.49 -8.48
N LEU A 68 14.64 -3.21 -8.40
CA LEU A 68 13.64 -4.22 -8.02
C LEU A 68 13.56 -5.35 -9.04
N ALA A 69 13.64 -5.04 -10.34
CA ALA A 69 13.66 -6.04 -11.40
C ALA A 69 14.91 -6.93 -11.33
N LEU A 70 16.10 -6.33 -11.12
CA LEU A 70 17.36 -7.06 -10.95
C LEU A 70 17.33 -7.95 -9.71
N ALA A 71 16.87 -7.42 -8.57
CA ALA A 71 16.76 -8.19 -7.33
C ALA A 71 15.74 -9.34 -7.45
N TRP A 72 14.69 -9.18 -8.25
CA TRP A 72 13.76 -10.28 -8.53
C TRP A 72 14.39 -11.34 -9.43
N ALA A 73 15.09 -10.91 -10.49
CA ALA A 73 15.78 -11.82 -11.39
C ALA A 73 16.85 -12.65 -10.66
N SER A 74 17.63 -12.03 -9.75
CA SER A 74 18.64 -12.75 -8.96
C SER A 74 18.04 -13.75 -7.98
N ARG A 75 16.90 -13.44 -7.35
CA ARG A 75 16.15 -14.39 -6.50
C ARG A 75 15.61 -15.58 -7.28
N CYS A 76 15.14 -15.37 -8.51
CA CYS A 76 14.73 -16.48 -9.37
C CYS A 76 15.93 -17.33 -9.82
N ALA A 77 17.06 -16.72 -10.13
CA ALA A 77 18.29 -17.44 -10.47
C ALA A 77 18.84 -18.28 -9.29
N ALA A 78 18.75 -17.76 -8.06
CA ALA A 78 19.17 -18.48 -6.85
C ALA A 78 18.27 -19.68 -6.48
N LEU A 79 17.06 -19.76 -7.03
CA LEU A 79 16.14 -20.90 -6.84
C LEU A 79 16.28 -21.98 -7.93
N ALA A 80 17.17 -21.78 -8.91
CA ALA A 80 17.40 -22.69 -10.03
C ALA A 80 18.63 -23.61 -9.84
N HIS A 81 19.28 -23.55 -8.66
CA HIS A 81 20.35 -24.45 -8.21
C HIS A 81 19.85 -25.27 -7.02
#